data_AF-A0A959FVP4-F1
#
_entry.id   AF-A0A959FVP4-F1
#
_cell.length_a   1.000
_cell.length_b   1.000
_cell.length_c   1.000
_cell.angle_alpha   90.00
_cell.angle_beta   90.00
_cell.angle_gamma   90.00
#
_symmetry.space_group_name_H-M   'P 1'
#
loop_
_entity.id
_entity.type
_entity.pdbx_description
1 polymer ?
#
loop_
_entity_poly.entity_id
_entity_poly.type
_entity_poly.pdbx_seq_one_letter_code
_entity_poly.pdbx_strand_id
1 'polypeptide(L)'
;MIHPTDEYEDTVLRFLETELASIITDPYQRFRRTQAVAAALARFRAADEPAFKALYQQLKNYQALLNLRGLKESDPAIRALRPSDWLFTILGFPFYLYGQLNHLPLYGLIHWINRRFNSDPTYDGTFKFLSLWLGMPLFYGLQTWLVGLLTTNSWLPWIYLASLYPAGLLANYYQYRTNDVRCWFRRSRLAPQDKIGLLNVHRQLVIALEIKLGISLSP
;
A
#
# COMPACT_ATOMS: atom_id res chain seq x y z
N MET A 1 -16.83 -10.22 6.18
CA MET A 1 -16.64 -9.03 5.35
C MET A 1 -17.81 -8.11 5.62
N ILE A 2 -17.57 -6.96 6.27
CA ILE A 2 -18.59 -5.92 6.36
C ILE A 2 -18.44 -5.13 5.07
N HIS A 3 -19.37 -5.30 4.13
CA HIS A 3 -19.42 -4.41 2.96
C HIS A 3 -19.86 -3.04 3.46
N PRO A 4 -19.07 -1.97 3.30
CA PRO A 4 -19.57 -0.63 3.57
C PRO A 4 -20.68 -0.36 2.55
N THR A 5 -21.91 -0.29 3.03
CA THR A 5 -23.13 -0.06 2.24
C THR A 5 -23.21 1.36 1.67
N ASP A 6 -22.24 2.22 1.98
CA ASP A 6 -22.27 3.66 1.70
C ASP A 6 -20.85 4.25 1.53
N GLU A 7 -20.62 5.05 0.48
CA GLU A 7 -19.31 5.68 0.15
C GLU A 7 -18.77 6.53 1.33
N TYR A 8 -19.70 7.12 2.10
CA TYR A 8 -19.40 7.91 3.29
C TYR A 8 -18.71 7.08 4.37
N GLU A 9 -19.20 5.87 4.61
CA GLU A 9 -18.72 5.00 5.68
C GLU A 9 -17.36 4.39 5.31
N ASP A 10 -17.20 3.95 4.06
CA ASP A 10 -15.93 3.41 3.57
C ASP A 10 -14.79 4.43 3.69
N THR A 11 -15.07 5.70 3.37
CA THR A 11 -14.07 6.78 3.44
C THR A 11 -13.57 7.00 4.87
N VAL A 12 -14.49 7.09 5.84
CA VAL A 12 -14.14 7.30 7.26
C VAL A 12 -13.46 6.04 7.84
N LEU A 13 -13.95 4.86 7.47
CA LEU A 13 -13.39 3.59 7.92
C LEU A 13 -11.94 3.41 7.42
N ARG A 14 -11.66 3.72 6.15
CA ARG A 14 -10.31 3.63 5.57
C ARG A 14 -9.32 4.56 6.26
N PHE A 15 -9.75 5.77 6.61
CA PHE A 15 -8.93 6.70 7.38
C PHE A 15 -8.55 6.08 8.74
N LEU A 16 -9.54 5.57 9.48
CA LEU A 16 -9.34 4.93 10.78
C LEU A 16 -8.49 3.65 10.69
N GLU A 17 -8.66 2.84 9.66
CA GLU A 17 -7.84 1.65 9.42
C GLU A 17 -6.37 2.00 9.15
N THR A 18 -6.11 3.15 8.51
CA THR A 18 -4.76 3.66 8.24
C THR A 18 -4.09 4.10 9.55
N GLU A 19 -4.83 4.81 10.40
CA GLU A 19 -4.37 5.20 11.73
C GLU A 19 -4.09 3.98 12.62
N LEU A 20 -5.03 3.03 12.68
CA LEU A 20 -4.85 1.79 13.44
C LEU A 20 -3.68 0.95 12.95
N ALA A 21 -3.45 0.89 11.63
CA ALA A 21 -2.29 0.18 11.05
C ALA A 21 -0.95 0.77 11.49
N SER A 22 -0.94 2.07 11.83
CA SER A 22 0.26 2.75 12.28
C SER A 22 0.65 2.37 13.71
N ILE A 23 -0.33 1.98 14.54
CA ILE A 23 -0.18 1.69 15.96
C ILE A 23 -0.09 0.19 16.21
N ILE A 24 -0.94 -0.60 15.53
CA ILE A 24 -1.12 -2.02 15.79
C ILE A 24 -0.49 -2.83 14.65
N THR A 25 0.65 -3.45 14.95
CA THR A 25 1.37 -4.29 13.99
C THR A 25 0.80 -5.71 13.88
N ASP A 26 0.18 -6.23 14.95
CA ASP A 26 -0.43 -7.56 14.96
C ASP A 26 -1.73 -7.59 14.12
N PRO A 27 -1.79 -8.38 13.03
CA PRO A 27 -2.95 -8.45 12.14
C PRO A 27 -4.24 -8.85 12.86
N TYR A 28 -4.17 -9.74 13.85
CA TYR A 28 -5.37 -10.22 14.56
C TYR A 28 -5.96 -9.13 15.45
N GLN A 29 -5.12 -8.47 16.25
CA GLN A 29 -5.55 -7.33 17.06
C GLN A 29 -6.07 -6.17 16.20
N ARG A 30 -5.40 -5.89 15.07
CA ARG A 30 -5.84 -4.85 14.12
C ARG A 30 -7.25 -5.16 13.60
N PHE A 31 -7.50 -6.39 13.17
CA PHE A 31 -8.81 -6.80 12.68
C PHE A 31 -9.92 -6.63 13.75
N ARG A 32 -9.67 -7.05 14.99
CA ARG A 32 -10.65 -6.87 16.07
C ARG A 32 -10.91 -5.40 16.38
N ARG A 33 -9.88 -4.56 16.34
CA ARG A 33 -10.00 -3.11 16.56
C ARG A 33 -10.75 -2.43 15.43
N THR A 34 -10.48 -2.80 14.18
CA THR A 34 -11.25 -2.33 13.02
C THR A 34 -12.74 -2.66 13.15
N GLN A 35 -13.09 -3.88 13.58
CA GLN A 35 -14.50 -4.23 13.82
C GLN A 35 -15.14 -3.38 14.93
N ALA A 36 -14.42 -3.17 16.04
CA ALA A 36 -14.91 -2.34 17.13
C ALA A 36 -15.13 -0.88 16.68
N VAL A 37 -14.22 -0.34 15.87
CA VAL A 37 -14.33 0.99 15.27
C VAL A 37 -15.50 1.07 14.30
N ALA A 38 -15.68 0.09 13.41
CA ALA A 38 -16.81 0.03 12.50
C ALA A 38 -18.15 0.03 13.26
N ALA A 39 -18.25 -0.76 14.32
CA ALA A 39 -19.44 -0.80 15.17
C ALA A 39 -19.69 0.54 15.89
N ALA A 40 -18.64 1.21 16.38
CA ALA A 40 -18.76 2.53 16.99
C ALA A 40 -19.17 3.60 15.98
N LEU A 41 -18.65 3.53 14.75
CA LEU A 41 -18.99 4.43 13.65
C LEU A 41 -20.47 4.29 13.27
N ALA A 42 -20.97 3.06 13.16
CA ALA A 42 -22.37 2.79 12.91
C ALA A 42 -23.29 3.36 14.02
N ARG A 43 -22.88 3.23 15.29
CA ARG A 43 -23.61 3.82 16.43
C ARG A 43 -23.60 5.35 16.38
N PHE A 44 -22.45 5.96 16.08
CA PHE A 44 -22.33 7.41 15.97
C PHE A 44 -23.20 7.97 14.84
N ARG A 45 -23.22 7.32 13.68
CA ARG A 45 -24.11 7.67 12.56
C ARG A 45 -25.58 7.61 12.95
N ALA A 46 -25.99 6.54 13.65
CA ALA A 46 -27.37 6.36 14.07
C ALA A 46 -27.79 7.38 15.14
N ALA A 47 -26.85 7.84 15.97
CA ALA A 47 -27.11 8.82 17.03
C ALA A 47 -27.16 10.27 16.50
N ASP A 48 -26.28 10.64 15.57
CA ASP A 48 -26.16 12.02 15.06
C ASP A 48 -25.71 12.05 13.58
N GLU A 49 -26.68 11.88 12.68
CA GLU A 49 -26.46 11.91 11.24
C GLU A 49 -25.89 13.25 10.73
N PRO A 50 -26.37 14.43 11.18
CA PRO A 50 -25.77 15.72 10.81
C PRO A 50 -24.29 15.83 11.19
N ALA A 51 -23.90 15.44 12.40
CA ALA A 51 -22.52 15.50 12.85
C ALA A 51 -21.63 14.49 12.11
N PHE A 52 -22.18 13.35 11.71
CA PHE A 52 -21.49 12.37 10.85
C PHE A 52 -21.23 12.92 9.44
N LYS A 53 -22.22 13.56 8.82
CA LYS A 53 -22.04 14.21 7.50
C LYS A 53 -21.02 15.34 7.56
N ALA A 54 -21.01 16.14 8.63
CA ALA A 54 -20.03 17.20 8.83
C ALA A 54 -18.60 16.64 8.93
N LEU A 55 -18.41 15.55 9.71
CA LEU A 55 -17.13 14.86 9.82
C LEU A 55 -16.66 14.29 8.48
N TYR A 56 -17.57 13.65 7.74
CA TYR A 56 -17.26 13.15 6.40
C TYR A 56 -16.78 14.28 5.46
N GLN A 57 -17.45 15.44 5.46
CA GLN A 57 -17.03 16.56 4.62
C GLN A 57 -15.66 17.12 5.03
N GLN A 58 -15.34 17.14 6.33
CA GLN A 58 -14.01 17.53 6.79
C GLN A 58 -12.92 16.55 6.29
N LEU A 59 -13.18 15.24 6.36
CA LEU A 59 -12.28 14.22 5.82
C LEU A 59 -12.13 14.32 4.31
N LYS A 60 -13.23 14.54 3.57
CA LYS A 60 -13.19 14.74 2.12
C LYS A 60 -12.37 15.97 1.72
N ASN A 61 -12.52 17.08 2.45
CA ASN A 61 -11.72 18.29 2.25
C ASN A 61 -10.24 18.05 2.56
N TYR A 62 -9.94 17.30 3.61
CA TYR A 62 -8.59 16.89 3.95
C TYR A 62 -7.96 16.02 2.85
N GLN A 63 -8.69 15.02 2.34
CA GLN A 63 -8.26 14.18 1.22
C GLN A 63 -8.02 14.98 -0.05
N ALA A 64 -8.91 15.93 -0.38
CA ALA A 64 -8.71 16.83 -1.51
C ALA A 64 -7.44 17.67 -1.34
N LEU A 65 -7.17 18.16 -0.13
CA LEU A 65 -5.96 18.94 0.17
C LEU A 65 -4.69 18.09 0.07
N LEU A 66 -4.73 16.83 0.51
CA LEU A 66 -3.63 15.87 0.31
C LEU A 66 -3.39 15.58 -1.18
N ASN A 67 -4.46 15.31 -1.93
CA ASN A 67 -4.41 15.01 -3.36
C ASN A 67 -3.84 16.19 -4.17
N LEU A 68 -4.25 17.43 -3.86
CA LEU A 68 -3.69 18.65 -4.48
C LEU A 68 -2.18 18.77 -4.27
N ARG A 69 -1.66 18.24 -3.17
CA ARG A 69 -0.23 18.23 -2.85
C ARG A 69 0.47 16.93 -3.27
N GLY A 70 -0.24 16.02 -3.94
CA GLY A 70 0.28 14.74 -4.40
C GLY A 70 0.71 13.80 -3.27
N LEU A 71 0.09 13.95 -2.10
CA LEU A 71 0.27 13.14 -0.90
C LEU A 71 -0.93 12.21 -0.69
N LYS A 72 -0.71 11.07 -0.03
CA LYS A 72 -1.75 10.14 0.43
C LYS A 72 -1.80 10.11 1.96
N GLU A 73 -2.95 9.75 2.53
CA GLU A 73 -3.13 9.58 3.98
C GLU A 73 -2.18 8.53 4.57
N SER A 74 -1.96 7.45 3.82
CA SER A 74 -1.03 6.38 4.19
C SER A 74 0.43 6.72 3.92
N ASP A 75 0.73 7.87 3.29
CA ASP A 75 2.11 8.20 3.00
C ASP A 75 2.87 8.38 4.31
N PRO A 76 4.05 7.78 4.45
CA PRO A 76 4.97 8.12 5.52
C PRO A 76 5.46 9.57 5.43
N ALA A 77 4.95 10.37 4.49
CA ALA A 77 4.98 11.82 4.58
C ALA A 77 4.43 12.34 5.92
N ILE A 78 3.56 11.66 6.65
CA ILE A 78 3.18 12.08 8.03
C ILE A 78 4.19 11.55 9.07
N ARG A 79 4.98 10.53 8.73
CA ARG A 79 5.99 9.91 9.60
C ARG A 79 7.40 10.48 9.34
N ALA A 80 8.26 10.45 10.36
CA ALA A 80 9.67 10.76 10.16
C ALA A 80 10.37 9.51 9.61
N LEU A 81 11.03 9.62 8.45
CA LEU A 81 11.93 8.56 7.98
C LEU A 81 13.07 8.40 8.99
N ARG A 82 13.40 7.16 9.32
CA ARG A 82 14.57 6.85 10.14
C ARG A 82 15.82 6.86 9.24
N PRO A 83 17.00 7.25 9.75
CA PRO A 83 18.25 7.17 8.97
C PRO A 83 18.55 5.77 8.41
N SER A 84 18.10 4.71 9.10
CA SER A 84 18.17 3.33 8.63
C SER A 84 17.47 3.11 7.28
N ASP A 85 16.42 3.87 6.99
CA ASP A 85 15.60 3.71 5.78
C ASP A 85 16.39 4.12 4.52
N TRP A 86 17.27 5.10 4.66
CA TRP A 86 18.17 5.53 3.59
C TRP A 86 19.25 4.49 3.28
N LEU A 87 19.82 3.88 4.32
CA LEU A 87 20.86 2.86 4.15
C LEU A 87 20.32 1.62 3.44
N PHE A 88 19.13 1.15 3.85
CA PHE A 88 18.44 0.04 3.18
C PHE A 88 18.05 0.37 1.74
N THR A 89 17.72 1.62 1.45
CA THR A 89 17.45 2.06 0.08
C THR A 89 18.72 1.92 -0.77
N ILE A 90 19.84 2.52 -0.35
CA ILE A 90 21.07 2.48 -1.16
C ILE A 90 21.60 1.04 -1.34
N LEU A 91 21.64 0.25 -0.27
CA LEU A 91 22.16 -1.12 -0.32
C LEU A 91 21.20 -2.12 -0.97
N GLY A 92 19.88 -1.90 -0.85
CA GLY A 92 18.87 -2.76 -1.44
C GLY A 92 18.63 -2.50 -2.92
N PHE A 93 19.07 -1.36 -3.45
CA PHE A 93 18.90 -0.98 -4.85
C PHE A 93 19.43 -2.01 -5.88
N PRO A 94 20.66 -2.55 -5.78
CA PRO A 94 21.13 -3.56 -6.73
C PRO A 94 20.29 -4.84 -6.71
N PHE A 95 19.85 -5.29 -5.53
CA PHE A 95 18.98 -6.46 -5.39
C PHE A 95 17.58 -6.21 -5.93
N TYR A 96 17.05 -5.01 -5.71
CA TYR A 96 15.80 -4.56 -6.30
C TYR A 96 15.87 -4.54 -7.82
N LEU A 97 16.93 -3.97 -8.38
CA LEU A 97 17.11 -3.89 -9.83
C LEU A 97 17.21 -5.30 -10.43
N TYR A 98 17.98 -6.19 -9.80
CA TYR A 98 18.05 -7.59 -10.19
C TYR A 98 16.67 -8.26 -10.19
N GLY A 99 15.92 -8.19 -9.08
CA GLY A 99 14.58 -8.78 -9.01
C GLY A 99 13.62 -8.15 -10.02
N GLN A 100 13.63 -6.82 -10.14
CA GLN A 100 12.74 -6.11 -11.05
C GLN A 100 13.00 -6.47 -12.51
N LEU A 101 14.26 -6.56 -12.94
CA LEU A 101 14.62 -6.94 -14.31
C LEU A 101 14.20 -8.37 -14.65
N ASN A 102 14.40 -9.31 -13.73
CA ASN A 102 14.02 -10.70 -13.95
C ASN A 102 12.50 -10.89 -14.02
N HIS A 103 11.74 -10.10 -13.25
CA HIS A 103 10.28 -10.20 -13.18
C HIS A 103 9.54 -9.28 -14.16
N LEU A 104 10.22 -8.29 -14.75
CA LEU A 104 9.62 -7.32 -15.68
C LEU A 104 8.90 -7.97 -16.86
N PRO A 105 9.46 -8.99 -17.55
CA PRO A 105 8.79 -9.62 -18.69
C PRO A 105 7.46 -10.30 -18.28
N LEU A 106 7.46 -10.98 -17.13
CA LEU A 106 6.29 -11.64 -16.59
C LEU A 106 5.20 -10.62 -16.21
N TYR A 107 5.57 -9.53 -15.54
CA TYR A 107 4.64 -8.45 -15.20
C TYR A 107 4.06 -7.77 -16.45
N GLY A 108 4.88 -7.56 -17.47
CA GLY A 108 4.45 -7.04 -18.77
C GLY A 108 3.42 -7.95 -19.43
N LEU A 109 3.65 -9.28 -19.43
CA LEU A 109 2.71 -10.26 -19.97
C LEU A 109 1.37 -10.19 -19.21
N ILE A 110 1.39 -10.25 -17.88
CA ILE A 110 0.16 -10.23 -17.06
C ILE A 110 -0.66 -8.98 -17.34
N HIS A 111 -0.02 -7.81 -17.39
CA HIS A 111 -0.70 -6.55 -17.67
C HIS A 111 -1.27 -6.50 -19.09
N TRP A 112 -0.52 -7.03 -20.07
CA TRP A 112 -0.96 -7.11 -21.45
C TRP A 112 -2.16 -8.03 -21.62
N ILE A 113 -2.13 -9.24 -21.04
CA ILE A 113 -3.25 -10.19 -21.08
C ILE A 113 -4.48 -9.56 -20.43
N ASN A 114 -4.33 -8.98 -19.23
CA ASN A 114 -5.46 -8.38 -18.54
C ASN A 114 -6.08 -7.24 -19.37
N ARG A 115 -5.27 -6.34 -19.92
CA ARG A 115 -5.80 -5.23 -20.75
C ARG A 115 -6.42 -5.68 -22.07
N ARG A 116 -5.95 -6.78 -22.64
CA ARG A 116 -6.38 -7.24 -23.97
C ARG A 116 -7.64 -8.10 -23.91
N PHE A 117 -7.79 -8.88 -22.84
CA PHE A 117 -8.83 -9.91 -22.72
C PHE A 117 -9.82 -9.66 -21.59
N ASN A 118 -9.47 -8.85 -20.57
CA ASN A 118 -10.42 -8.52 -19.53
C ASN A 118 -11.23 -7.27 -19.90
N SER A 119 -12.51 -7.46 -20.18
CA SER A 119 -13.46 -6.37 -20.43
C SER A 119 -14.21 -5.93 -19.17
N ASP A 120 -14.17 -6.71 -18.08
CA ASP A 120 -14.93 -6.47 -16.85
C ASP A 120 -13.98 -6.47 -15.63
N PRO A 121 -13.88 -5.35 -14.89
CA PRO A 121 -13.04 -5.23 -13.70
C PRO A 121 -13.27 -6.31 -12.64
N THR A 122 -14.43 -6.96 -12.62
CA THR A 122 -14.76 -8.03 -11.67
C THR A 122 -13.85 -9.27 -11.85
N TYR A 123 -13.36 -9.52 -13.07
CA TYR A 123 -12.53 -10.68 -13.40
C TYR A 123 -11.02 -10.39 -13.40
N ASP A 124 -10.60 -9.20 -12.97
CA ASP A 124 -9.18 -8.79 -12.95
C ASP A 124 -8.31 -9.80 -12.19
N GLY A 125 -8.81 -10.31 -11.06
CA GLY A 125 -8.09 -11.30 -10.26
C GLY A 125 -7.91 -12.62 -11.00
N THR A 126 -8.96 -13.10 -11.68
CA THR A 126 -8.95 -14.35 -12.44
C THR A 126 -7.99 -14.29 -13.62
N PHE A 127 -8.04 -13.21 -14.42
CA PHE A 127 -7.13 -13.03 -15.55
C PHE A 127 -5.68 -12.90 -15.09
N LYS A 128 -5.41 -12.16 -14.01
CA LYS A 128 -4.06 -12.09 -13.43
C LYS A 128 -3.58 -13.45 -12.96
N PHE A 129 -4.42 -14.21 -12.26
CA PHE A 129 -4.07 -15.54 -11.77
C PHE A 129 -3.77 -16.53 -12.90
N LEU A 130 -4.62 -16.59 -13.93
CA LEU A 130 -4.40 -17.42 -15.11
C LEU A 130 -3.10 -17.02 -15.84
N SER A 131 -2.87 -15.72 -15.99
CA SER A 131 -1.65 -15.19 -16.60
C SER A 131 -0.40 -15.56 -15.80
N LEU A 132 -0.49 -15.56 -14.46
CA LEU A 132 0.59 -16.02 -13.58
C LEU A 132 0.84 -17.52 -13.74
N TRP A 133 -0.21 -18.33 -13.75
CA TRP A 133 -0.11 -19.78 -13.88
C TRP A 133 0.56 -20.22 -15.18
N LEU A 134 0.26 -19.54 -16.29
CA LEU A 134 0.88 -19.82 -17.59
C LEU A 134 2.22 -19.10 -17.75
N GLY A 135 2.30 -17.85 -17.32
CA GLY A 135 3.46 -16.99 -17.51
C GLY A 135 4.66 -17.41 -16.67
N MET A 136 4.46 -17.78 -15.40
CA MET A 136 5.54 -18.20 -14.48
C MET A 136 6.40 -19.33 -15.05
N PRO A 137 5.85 -20.51 -15.40
CA PRO A 137 6.66 -21.62 -15.90
C PRO A 137 7.31 -21.30 -17.24
N LEU A 138 6.63 -20.55 -18.11
CA LEU A 138 7.17 -20.16 -19.42
C LEU A 138 8.36 -19.21 -19.27
N PHE A 139 8.22 -18.11 -18.53
CA PHE A 139 9.27 -17.10 -18.41
C PHE A 139 10.45 -17.59 -17.57
N TYR A 140 10.20 -18.19 -16.40
CA TYR A 140 11.29 -18.67 -15.56
C TYR A 140 11.93 -19.94 -16.11
N GLY A 141 11.16 -20.80 -16.78
CA GLY A 141 11.69 -21.93 -17.52
C GLY A 141 12.62 -21.48 -18.65
N LEU A 142 12.18 -20.49 -19.45
CA LEU A 142 13.00 -19.92 -20.52
C LEU A 142 14.25 -19.23 -19.99
N GLN A 143 14.14 -18.41 -18.94
CA GLN A 143 15.28 -17.75 -18.32
C GLN A 143 16.29 -18.76 -17.76
N THR A 144 15.80 -19.78 -17.05
CA THR A 144 16.66 -20.84 -16.48
C THR A 144 17.34 -21.64 -17.60
N TRP A 145 16.61 -21.95 -18.67
CA TRP A 145 17.17 -22.63 -19.85
C TRP A 145 18.24 -21.78 -20.53
N LEU A 146 18.01 -20.48 -20.72
CA LEU A 146 19.00 -19.55 -21.28
C LEU A 146 20.27 -19.48 -20.42
N VAL A 147 20.13 -19.45 -19.08
CA VAL A 147 21.27 -19.52 -18.16
C VAL A 147 22.02 -20.85 -18.33
N GLY A 148 21.31 -21.95 -18.55
CA GLY A 148 21.90 -23.25 -18.85
C GLY A 148 22.69 -23.29 -20.16
N LEU A 149 22.28 -22.53 -21.19
CA LEU A 149 23.05 -22.41 -22.42
C LEU A 149 24.31 -21.56 -22.26
N LEU A 150 24.24 -20.53 -21.43
CA LEU A 150 25.35 -19.60 -21.18
C LEU A 150 26.39 -20.17 -20.20
N THR A 151 26.03 -21.20 -19.44
CA THR A 151 26.88 -21.78 -18.41
C THR A 151 27.23 -23.22 -18.72
N THR A 152 28.50 -23.57 -18.69
CA THR A 152 28.97 -24.97 -18.81
C THR A 152 28.60 -25.84 -17.60
N ASN A 153 28.23 -25.23 -16.48
CA ASN A 153 27.91 -25.90 -15.23
C ASN A 153 26.42 -26.24 -15.12
N SER A 154 26.07 -27.53 -15.07
CA SER A 154 24.68 -28.02 -15.02
C SER A 154 23.90 -27.63 -13.74
N TRP A 155 24.59 -27.19 -12.68
CA TRP A 155 23.98 -26.84 -11.39
C TRP A 155 23.65 -25.35 -11.27
N LEU A 156 24.30 -24.48 -12.05
CA LEU A 156 24.12 -23.03 -11.98
C LEU A 156 22.70 -22.55 -12.35
N PRO A 157 22.01 -23.15 -13.34
CA PRO A 157 20.63 -22.80 -13.67
C PRO A 157 19.66 -23.03 -12.51
N TRP A 158 19.87 -24.09 -11.73
CA TRP A 158 19.03 -24.39 -10.57
C TRP A 158 19.21 -23.39 -9.43
N ILE A 159 20.44 -22.93 -9.21
CA ILE A 159 20.74 -21.86 -8.25
C ILE A 159 20.09 -20.55 -8.71
N TYR A 160 20.20 -20.24 -10.01
CA TYR A 160 19.53 -19.07 -10.58
C TYR A 160 18.02 -19.15 -10.36
N LEU A 161 17.38 -20.27 -10.68
CA LEU A 161 15.95 -20.48 -10.44
C LEU A 161 15.60 -20.30 -8.95
N ALA A 162 16.40 -20.86 -8.05
CA ALA A 162 16.21 -20.72 -6.61
C ALA A 162 16.38 -19.27 -6.14
N SER A 163 17.25 -18.48 -6.77
CA SER A 163 17.45 -17.05 -6.45
C SER A 163 16.33 -16.14 -6.93
N LEU A 164 15.53 -16.55 -7.92
CA LEU A 164 14.41 -15.75 -8.44
C LEU A 164 13.31 -15.51 -7.38
N TYR A 165 13.04 -16.52 -6.54
CA TYR A 165 12.04 -16.42 -5.47
C TYR A 165 12.37 -15.35 -4.42
N PRO A 166 13.54 -15.40 -3.72
CA PRO A 166 13.91 -14.36 -2.77
C PRO A 166 14.11 -13.00 -3.47
N ALA A 167 14.60 -12.97 -4.72
CA ALA A 167 14.73 -11.73 -5.48
C ALA A 167 13.37 -11.07 -5.73
N GLY A 168 12.32 -11.83 -6.00
CA GLY A 168 10.95 -11.32 -6.15
C GLY A 168 10.39 -10.73 -4.86
N LEU A 169 10.58 -11.42 -3.74
CA LEU A 169 10.16 -10.92 -2.43
C LEU A 169 10.90 -9.64 -2.03
N LEU A 170 12.22 -9.61 -2.24
CA LEU A 170 13.05 -8.42 -1.98
C LEU A 170 12.65 -7.25 -2.87
N ALA A 171 12.39 -7.51 -4.17
CA ALA A 171 11.96 -6.47 -5.09
C ALA A 171 10.63 -5.84 -4.66
N ASN A 172 9.64 -6.67 -4.29
CA ASN A 172 8.34 -6.20 -3.80
C ASN A 172 8.50 -5.39 -2.50
N TYR A 173 9.25 -5.91 -1.52
CA TYR A 173 9.50 -5.22 -0.26
C TYR A 173 10.15 -3.84 -0.49
N TYR A 174 11.14 -3.79 -1.37
CA TYR A 174 11.87 -2.56 -1.69
C TYR A 174 11.02 -1.56 -2.50
N GLN A 175 10.11 -2.03 -3.35
CA GLN A 175 9.19 -1.18 -4.10
C GLN A 175 8.22 -0.40 -3.18
N TYR A 176 7.72 -1.04 -2.12
CA TYR A 176 6.93 -0.33 -1.10
C TYR A 176 7.77 0.76 -0.43
N ARG A 177 9.01 0.43 -0.02
CA ARG A 177 9.88 1.37 0.71
C ARG A 177 10.41 2.52 -0.14
N THR A 178 10.62 2.33 -1.43
CA THR A 178 11.02 3.42 -2.34
C THR A 178 9.89 4.40 -2.63
N ASN A 179 8.64 3.94 -2.66
CA ASN A 179 7.49 4.83 -2.72
C ASN A 179 7.43 5.73 -1.48
N ASP A 180 7.77 5.20 -0.30
CA ASP A 180 7.85 5.96 0.94
C ASP A 180 8.89 7.08 0.88
N VAL A 181 10.11 6.77 0.39
CA VAL A 181 11.19 7.74 0.19
C VAL A 181 10.77 8.81 -0.83
N ARG A 182 10.09 8.42 -1.90
CA ARG A 182 9.57 9.36 -2.91
C ARG A 182 8.52 10.31 -2.33
N CYS A 183 7.61 9.80 -1.51
CA CYS A 183 6.58 10.61 -0.84
C CYS A 183 7.20 11.55 0.21
N TRP A 184 8.21 11.08 0.96
CA TRP A 184 8.99 11.94 1.85
C TRP A 184 9.67 13.08 1.09
N PHE A 185 10.28 12.81 -0.07
CA PHE A 185 10.94 13.83 -0.87
C PHE A 185 9.95 14.84 -1.47
N ARG A 186 8.72 14.42 -1.78
CA ARG A 186 7.64 15.36 -2.14
C ARG A 186 7.25 16.25 -0.95
N ARG A 187 7.16 15.70 0.26
CA ARG A 187 6.93 16.50 1.48
C ARG A 187 8.08 17.44 1.77
N SER A 188 9.34 17.03 1.64
CA SER A 188 10.48 17.88 2.00
C SER A 188 10.46 19.19 1.19
N ARG A 189 9.94 19.14 -0.04
CA ARG A 189 9.68 20.27 -0.95
C ARG A 189 8.48 21.17 -0.58
N LEU A 190 7.61 20.77 0.35
CA LEU A 190 6.53 21.63 0.84
C LEU A 190 7.06 22.73 1.77
N ALA A 191 6.44 23.91 1.69
CA ALA A 191 6.74 25.03 2.59
C ALA A 191 6.52 24.61 4.06
N PRO A 192 7.37 25.07 5.01
CA PRO A 192 7.24 24.73 6.43
C PRO A 192 5.83 25.02 7.00
N GLN A 193 5.21 26.11 6.57
CA GLN A 193 3.84 26.51 6.95
C GLN A 193 2.78 25.49 6.52
N ASP A 194 2.89 24.94 5.31
CA ASP A 194 1.97 23.93 4.78
C ASP A 194 2.11 22.60 5.55
N LYS A 195 3.34 22.26 5.97
CA LYS A 195 3.61 21.05 6.77
C LYS A 195 2.95 21.13 8.14
N ILE A 196 3.06 22.27 8.82
CA ILE A 196 2.47 22.47 10.15
C ILE A 196 0.95 22.51 10.05
N GLY A 197 0.39 23.19 9.04
CA GLY A 197 -1.05 23.24 8.79
C GLY A 197 -1.66 21.85 8.57
N LEU A 198 -1.02 21.01 7.74
CA LEU A 198 -1.44 19.63 7.49
C LEU A 198 -1.45 18.77 8.76
N LEU A 199 -0.40 18.87 9.58
CA LEU A 199 -0.31 18.12 10.83
C LEU A 199 -1.37 18.56 11.85
N ASN A 200 -1.68 19.86 11.90
CA ASN A 200 -2.70 20.39 12.78
C ASN A 200 -4.10 19.92 12.38
N VAL A 201 -4.45 19.98 11.09
CA VAL A 201 -5.74 19.48 10.59
C VAL A 201 -5.88 17.99 10.86
N HIS A 202 -4.83 17.21 10.58
CA HIS A 202 -4.81 15.78 10.85
C HIS A 202 -5.02 15.47 12.34
N ARG A 203 -4.29 16.15 13.23
CA ARG A 203 -4.45 15.99 14.69
C ARG A 203 -5.86 16.36 15.16
N GLN A 204 -6.44 17.43 14.63
CA GLN A 204 -7.81 17.83 14.97
C GLN A 204 -8.84 16.77 14.57
N LEU A 205 -8.67 16.16 13.38
CA LEU A 205 -9.55 15.09 12.91
C LEU A 205 -9.45 13.84 13.79
N VAL A 206 -8.23 13.43 14.18
CA VAL A 206 -8.03 12.28 15.07
C VAL A 206 -8.69 12.54 16.43
N ILE A 207 -8.44 13.70 17.05
CA ILE A 207 -9.06 14.05 18.35
C ILE A 207 -10.59 14.09 18.25
N ALA A 208 -11.13 14.68 17.17
CA ALA A 208 -12.58 14.73 16.97
C ALA A 208 -13.19 13.33 16.82
N LEU A 209 -12.48 12.41 16.15
CA LEU A 209 -12.88 11.01 16.02
C LEU A 209 -12.80 10.27 17.36
N GLU A 210 -11.73 10.46 18.14
CA GLU A 210 -11.59 9.84 19.46
C GLU A 210 -12.72 10.24 20.41
N ILE A 211 -13.03 11.55 20.46
CA ILE A 211 -14.10 12.09 21.31
C ILE A 211 -15.47 11.54 20.88
N LYS A 212 -15.76 11.54 19.57
CA LYS A 212 -17.08 11.12 19.05
C LYS A 212 -17.30 9.61 19.09
N LEU A 213 -16.24 8.82 18.91
CA LEU A 213 -16.31 7.36 18.91
C LEU A 213 -16.09 6.76 20.31
N GLY A 214 -15.55 7.53 21.25
CA GLY A 214 -15.19 7.04 22.59
C GLY A 214 -14.08 6.00 22.56
N ILE A 215 -13.21 6.05 21.55
CA ILE A 215 -12.10 5.10 21.34
C ILE A 215 -10.80 5.89 21.34
N SER A 216 -9.80 5.44 22.09
CA SER A 216 -8.44 5.98 21.99
C SER A 216 -7.76 5.40 20.74
N LEU A 217 -7.39 6.30 19.83
CA LEU A 217 -6.65 6.08 18.59
C LEU A 217 -5.23 6.66 18.68
N SER A 218 -4.87 7.22 19.84
CA SER A 218 -3.53 7.68 20.18
C SER A 218 -2.67 6.53 20.73
N PRO A 219 -1.36 6.51 20.42
CA PRO A 219 -0.41 5.61 21.07
C PRO A 219 -0.20 5.97 22.56
#